data_AF-A0A2R5ER07-F1
#
_entry.id   AF-A0A2R5ER07-F1
#
_cell.length_a   1.000
_cell.length_b   1.000
_cell.length_c   1.000
_cell.angle_alpha   90.00
_cell.angle_beta   90.00
_cell.angle_gamma   90.00
#
_symmetry.space_group_name_H-M   'P 1'
#
loop_
_entity.id
_entity.type
_entity.pdbx_description
1 polymer ?
#
loop_
_entity_poly.entity_id
_entity_poly.type
_entity_poly.pdbx_seq_one_letter_code
_entity_poly.pdbx_strand_id
1 'polypeptide(L)'
;MMERYYTVSQIAQRLSVHSRSRMVSEDAVYGWVRQGKLQVERISGNIRGVGKYPYWIEETQLKVVLADMGYDVDRFFPDNE
;
A
#
# COMPACT_ATOMS: atom_id res chain seq x y z
N MET A 1 -0.15 14.85 12.73
CA MET A 1 -0.02 14.14 11.43
C MET A 1 -1.43 13.76 10.99
N MET A 2 -1.83 14.09 9.77
CA MET A 2 -3.09 13.58 9.19
C MET A 2 -2.92 12.09 8.92
N GLU A 3 -3.90 11.28 9.31
CA GLU A 3 -3.94 9.85 8.97
C GLU A 3 -4.17 9.71 7.47
N ARG A 4 -3.11 9.37 6.72
CA ARG A 4 -3.18 9.08 5.29
C ARG A 4 -3.46 7.60 5.08
N TYR A 5 -4.35 7.29 4.14
CA TYR A 5 -4.73 5.92 3.79
C TYR A 5 -4.47 5.66 2.31
N TYR A 6 -4.09 4.42 2.01
CA TYR A 6 -3.88 3.95 0.65
C TYR A 6 -4.70 2.70 0.36
N THR A 7 -5.15 2.57 -0.89
CA THR A 7 -5.73 1.33 -1.40
C THR A 7 -4.64 0.36 -1.83
N VAL A 8 -4.98 -0.93 -1.89
CA VAL A 8 -4.10 -1.97 -2.43
C VAL A 8 -3.59 -1.62 -3.84
N SER A 9 -4.45 -1.04 -4.69
CA SER A 9 -4.10 -0.60 -6.04
C SER A 9 -3.07 0.55 -6.04
N GLN A 10 -3.27 1.56 -5.19
CA GLN A 10 -2.33 2.68 -5.06
C GLN A 10 -0.94 2.22 -4.58
N ILE A 11 -0.89 1.27 -3.64
CA ILE A 11 0.36 0.72 -3.13
C ILE A 11 1.10 -0.05 -4.23
N ALA A 12 0.39 -0.96 -4.92
CA ALA A 12 0.97 -1.74 -6.01
C ALA A 12 1.53 -0.83 -7.12
N GLN A 13 0.79 0.23 -7.47
CA GLN A 13 1.20 1.22 -8.46
C GLN A 13 2.46 1.97 -8.01
N ARG A 14 2.48 2.52 -6.79
CA ARG A 14 3.65 3.26 -6.25
C ARG A 14 4.90 2.39 -6.21
N LEU A 15 4.77 1.17 -5.69
CA LEU A 15 5.89 0.24 -5.62
C LEU A 15 6.39 -0.14 -7.02
N SER A 16 5.50 -0.33 -7.98
CA SER A 16 5.86 -0.65 -9.37
C SER A 16 6.58 0.50 -10.08
N VAL A 17 6.11 1.74 -9.92
CA VAL A 17 6.69 2.92 -10.60
C VAL A 17 8.13 3.19 -10.14
N HIS A 18 8.41 2.98 -8.85
CA HIS A 18 9.71 3.32 -8.27
C HIS A 18 10.68 2.12 -8.22
N SER A 19 10.18 0.90 -8.45
CA SER A 19 10.99 -0.32 -8.59
C SER A 19 11.53 -0.48 -10.01
N ARG A 20 12.85 -0.31 -10.20
CA ARG A 20 13.51 -0.40 -11.51
C ARG A 20 13.54 -1.82 -12.12
N SER A 21 13.22 -2.86 -11.35
CA SER A 21 13.44 -4.25 -11.77
C SER A 21 12.28 -5.20 -11.45
N ARG A 22 11.29 -4.77 -10.64
CA ARG A 22 10.22 -5.67 -10.18
C ARG A 22 8.88 -4.94 -10.11
N MET A 23 7.99 -5.27 -11.04
CA MET A 23 6.58 -4.87 -10.98
C MET A 23 5.90 -5.54 -9.77
N VAL A 24 5.23 -4.75 -8.95
CA VAL A 24 4.47 -5.22 -7.78
C VAL A 24 2.99 -5.20 -8.13
N SER A 25 2.36 -6.37 -8.18
CA SER A 25 0.93 -6.49 -8.50
C SER A 25 0.05 -6.26 -7.26
N GLU A 26 -1.23 -5.96 -7.50
CA GLU A 26 -2.24 -5.90 -6.43
C GLU A 26 -2.34 -7.23 -5.66
N ASP A 27 -2.20 -8.36 -6.34
CA ASP A 27 -2.18 -9.69 -5.72
C ASP A 27 -1.00 -9.87 -4.75
N ALA A 28 0.16 -9.29 -5.04
CA ALA A 28 1.32 -9.35 -4.15
C ALA A 28 1.06 -8.56 -2.85
N VAL A 29 0.54 -7.34 -2.99
CA VAL A 29 0.18 -6.48 -1.86
C VAL A 29 -0.94 -7.12 -1.02
N TYR A 30 -1.96 -7.66 -1.68
CA TYR A 30 -3.04 -8.38 -1.00
C TYR A 30 -2.55 -9.65 -0.30
N GLY A 31 -1.51 -10.31 -0.82
CA GLY A 31 -0.84 -11.42 -0.15
C GLY A 31 -0.34 -11.04 1.25
N TRP A 32 0.19 -9.82 1.42
CA TRP A 32 0.65 -9.32 2.72
C TRP A 32 -0.52 -9.06 3.68
N VAL A 33 -1.65 -8.56 3.17
CA VAL A 33 -2.90 -8.42 3.93
C VAL A 33 -3.39 -9.79 4.41
N ARG A 34 -3.43 -10.80 3.52
CA ARG A 34 -3.84 -12.17 3.89
C ARG A 34 -2.92 -12.84 4.91
N GLN A 35 -1.65 -12.50 4.91
CA GLN A 35 -0.66 -12.98 5.89
C GLN A 35 -0.76 -12.26 7.24
N GLY A 36 -1.65 -11.26 7.38
CA GLY A 36 -1.79 -10.48 8.61
C GLY A 36 -0.66 -9.50 8.86
N LYS A 37 0.19 -9.22 7.85
CA LYS A 37 1.31 -8.27 7.98
C LYS A 37 0.84 -6.81 7.95
N LEU A 38 -0.27 -6.54 7.26
CA LEU A 38 -0.89 -5.22 7.15
C LEU A 38 -2.22 -5.23 7.89
N GLN A 39 -2.47 -4.22 8.73
CA GLN A 39 -3.81 -3.98 9.23
C GLN A 39 -4.57 -3.21 8.16
N VAL A 40 -5.82 -3.61 7.98
CA VAL A 40 -6.66 -3.10 6.91
C VAL A 40 -8.05 -2.81 7.41
N GLU A 41 -8.63 -1.75 6.88
CA GLU A 41 -10.05 -1.48 7.00
C GLU A 41 -10.75 -1.83 5.69
N ARG A 42 -11.84 -2.59 5.76
CA ARG A 42 -12.61 -2.92 4.56
C ARG A 42 -13.41 -1.71 4.12
N ILE A 43 -13.29 -1.36 2.85
CA ILE A 43 -14.05 -0.28 2.24
C ILE A 43 -15.49 -0.76 2.03
N SER A 44 -16.44 -0.13 2.71
CA SER A 44 -17.86 -0.38 2.48
C SER A 44 -18.39 0.50 1.35
N GLY A 45 -19.12 -0.09 0.41
CA GLY A 45 -19.73 0.61 -0.72
C GLY A 45 -19.00 0.38 -2.05
N ASN A 46 -19.63 0.81 -3.15
CA ASN A 46 -19.11 0.63 -4.50
C ASN A 46 -18.33 1.87 -4.94
N ILE A 47 -17.17 2.08 -4.31
CA ILE A 47 -16.32 3.25 -4.56
C ILE A 47 -15.46 2.98 -5.81
N ARG A 48 -15.59 3.84 -6.82
CA ARG A 48 -14.74 3.78 -8.03
C ARG A 48 -13.29 4.13 -7.67
N GLY A 49 -12.34 3.43 -8.29
CA GLY A 49 -10.90 3.71 -8.13
C GLY A 49 -10.21 2.92 -7.01
N VAL A 50 -10.91 1.98 -6.37
CA VAL A 50 -10.37 1.18 -5.25
C VAL A 50 -9.59 -0.07 -5.71
N GLY A 51 -9.69 -0.45 -6.99
CA GLY A 51 -9.00 -1.61 -7.56
C GLY A 51 -9.68 -2.94 -7.21
N LYS A 52 -8.94 -4.05 -7.36
CA LYS A 52 -9.47 -5.42 -7.17
C LYS A 52 -9.80 -5.72 -5.70
N TYR A 53 -9.08 -5.09 -4.77
CA TYR A 53 -9.16 -5.38 -3.35
C TYR A 53 -9.58 -4.15 -2.53
N PRO A 54 -10.82 -4.12 -2.01
CA PRO A 54 -11.38 -2.94 -1.37
C PRO A 54 -10.96 -2.80 0.10
N TYR A 55 -9.68 -2.44 0.30
CA TYR A 55 -9.09 -2.23 1.62
C TYR A 55 -8.36 -0.90 1.70
N TRP A 56 -8.58 -0.16 2.79
CA TRP A 56 -7.73 0.93 3.23
C TRP A 56 -6.61 0.39 4.10
N ILE A 57 -5.40 0.89 3.86
CA ILE A 57 -4.20 0.60 4.65
C ILE A 57 -3.65 1.93 5.15
N GLU A 58 -3.40 2.03 6.45
CA GLU A 58 -2.82 3.22 7.07
C GLU A 58 -1.36 3.42 6.62
N GLU A 59 -0.99 4.65 6.23
CA GLU A 59 0.34 4.98 5.73
C GLU A 59 1.44 4.67 6.75
N THR A 60 1.25 5.04 8.02
CA THR A 60 2.28 4.86 9.07
C THR A 60 2.67 3.40 9.19
N GLN A 61 1.67 2.52 9.32
CA GLN A 61 1.91 1.08 9.42
C GLN A 61 2.49 0.52 8.13
N LEU A 62 2.00 0.97 6.96
CA LEU A 62 2.52 0.55 5.68
C LEU A 62 4.01 0.86 5.54
N LYS A 63 4.43 2.08 5.91
CA LYS A 63 5.83 2.50 5.89
C LYS A 63 6.68 1.58 6.79
N VAL A 64 6.23 1.27 8.01
CA VAL A 64 6.95 0.34 8.90
C VAL A 64 7.14 -1.04 8.27
N VAL A 65 6.07 -1.61 7.70
CA VAL A 65 6.11 -2.95 7.10
C VAL A 65 6.97 -2.97 5.83
N LEU A 66 6.90 -1.91 5.02
CA LEU A 66 7.73 -1.79 3.81
C LEU A 66 9.22 -1.63 4.16
N ALA A 67 9.55 -0.84 5.18
CA ALA A 67 10.92 -0.68 5.64
C ALA A 67 11.50 -2.01 6.16
N ASP A 68 10.73 -2.79 6.92
CA ASP A 68 11.12 -4.13 7.37
C ASP A 68 11.36 -5.10 6.19
N MET A 69 10.59 -4.95 5.11
CA MET A 69 10.78 -5.71 3.87
C MET A 69 11.93 -5.19 2.98
N GLY A 70 12.66 -4.15 3.43
CA GLY A 70 13.82 -3.58 2.73
C GLY A 70 13.48 -2.59 1.62
N TYR A 71 12.26 -2.06 1.60
CA TYR A 71 11.87 -1.00 0.66
C TYR A 71 12.32 0.38 1.17
N ASP A 72 12.81 1.21 0.24
CA ASP A 72 13.13 2.62 0.45
C ASP A 72 11.86 3.48 0.54
N VAL A 73 11.23 3.49 1.73
CA VAL A 73 9.92 4.11 1.97
C VAL A 73 9.88 5.60 1.67
N ASP A 74 10.95 6.34 1.94
CA ASP A 74 11.03 7.79 1.68
C ASP A 74 10.91 8.08 0.18
N ARG A 75 11.41 7.16 -0.65
CA ARG A 75 11.27 7.24 -2.11
C ARG A 75 9.87 6.93 -2.61
N PHE A 76 9.11 6.06 -1.94
CA PHE A 76 7.77 5.64 -2.35
C PHE A 76 6.66 6.53 -1.77
N PHE A 77 6.90 7.10 -0.59
CA PHE A 77 5.96 7.90 0.20
C PHE A 77 6.66 9.16 0.72
N PRO A 78 7.05 10.09 -0.18
CA PRO A 78 7.64 11.34 0.26
C PRO A 78 6.64 12.08 1.14
N ASP A 79 7.11 12.56 2.29
CA ASP A 79 6.37 13.47 3.14
C ASP A 79 6.26 14.81 2.41
N ASN A 80 5.32 14.90 1.47
CA ASN A 80 4.92 16.19 0.94
C ASN A 80 4.22 16.94 2.08
N GLU A 81 4.95 17.91 2.64
CA GLU A 81 4.42 19.07 3.37
C GLU A 81 3.28 19.74 2.59
#